data_AF-A0A932JWS8-F1
#
_entry.id   AF-A0A932JWS8-F1
#
_cell.length_a   1.000
_cell.length_b   1.000
_cell.length_c   1.000
_cell.angle_alpha   90.00
_cell.angle_beta   90.00
_cell.angle_gamma   90.00
#
_symmetry.space_group_name_H-M   'P 1'
#
loop_
_entity.id
_entity.type
_entity.pdbx_description
1 polymer ?
#
loop_
_entity_poly.entity_id
_entity_poly.type
_entity_poly.pdbx_seq_one_letter_code
_entity_poly.pdbx_strand_id
1 'polypeptide(L)' 'MTDPGPELGELVRKLVSHGEDAEELSYWQDIFTDLTAAEQEKLLAGLRQELAALERLESPDDAQPKQTP' A
#
# COMPACT_ATOMS: atom_id res chain seq x y z
N MET A 1 -17.45 -14.61 -0.85
CA MET A 1 -16.53 -13.46 -0.91
C MET A 1 -15.53 -13.79 -2.00
N THR A 2 -15.53 -12.99 -3.06
CA THR A 2 -14.61 -13.14 -4.19
C THR A 2 -13.23 -12.82 -3.66
N ASP A 3 -12.29 -13.76 -3.79
CA ASP A 3 -10.91 -13.57 -3.34
C ASP A 3 -10.28 -12.48 -4.23
N PRO A 4 -9.92 -11.30 -3.72
CA PRO A 4 -9.39 -10.18 -4.51
C PRO A 4 -7.98 -10.43 -5.05
N GLY A 5 -7.50 -11.67 -4.94
CA GLY A 5 -6.15 -12.09 -5.25
C GLY A 5 -5.28 -12.04 -3.99
N PRO A 6 -4.35 -13.00 -3.84
CA PRO A 6 -3.49 -13.09 -2.65
C PRO A 6 -2.64 -11.83 -2.43
N GLU A 7 -2.33 -11.09 -3.50
CA GLU A 7 -1.51 -9.88 -3.43
C GLU A 7 -2.24 -8.69 -2.81
N LEU A 8 -3.48 -8.37 -3.25
CA LEU A 8 -4.22 -7.24 -2.69
C LEU A 8 -4.50 -7.44 -1.19
N GLY A 9 -4.84 -8.67 -0.80
CA GLY A 9 -5.05 -9.03 0.60
C GLY A 9 -3.82 -8.83 1.47
N GLU A 10 -2.62 -9.13 0.94
CA GLU A 10 -1.36 -8.91 1.64
C GLU A 10 -1.04 -7.41 1.77
N LEU A 11 -1.19 -6.64 0.69
CA LEU A 11 -0.93 -5.20 0.68
C LEU A 11 -1.84 -4.46 1.67
N VAL A 12 -3.14 -4.71 1.64
CA VAL A 12 -4.10 -4.11 2.57
C VAL A 12 -3.74 -4.43 4.01
N ARG A 13 -3.41 -5.70 4.32
CA ARG A 13 -3.02 -6.09 5.67
C ARG A 13 -1.79 -5.32 6.16
N LYS A 14 -0.78 -5.14 5.31
CA LYS A 14 0.43 -4.39 5.66
C LYS A 14 0.13 -2.91 5.85
N LEU A 15 -0.59 -2.28 4.92
CA LEU A 15 -0.96 -0.86 5.02
C LEU A 15 -1.76 -0.57 6.30
N VAL A 16 -2.75 -1.40 6.64
CA VAL A 16 -3.49 -1.27 7.91
C VAL A 16 -2.56 -1.40 9.13
N SER A 17 -1.54 -2.28 9.07
CA SER A 17 -0.57 -2.39 10.17
C SER A 17 0.34 -1.16 10.32
N HIS A 18 0.50 -0.36 9.27
CA HIS A 18 1.18 0.94 9.30
C HIS A 18 0.24 2.12 9.64
N GLY A 19 -1.04 1.85 9.92
CA GLY A 19 -2.01 2.85 10.38
C GLY A 19 -2.89 3.46 9.29
N GLU A 20 -2.87 2.92 8.07
CA GLU A 20 -3.78 3.33 7.00
C GLU A 20 -5.24 3.00 7.30
N ASP A 21 -6.16 3.73 6.67
CA ASP A 21 -7.60 3.61 6.89
C ASP A 21 -8.14 2.25 6.39
N ALA A 22 -8.55 1.41 7.34
CA ALA A 22 -9.09 0.10 7.06
C ALA A 22 -10.44 0.13 6.32
N GLU A 23 -11.28 1.16 6.54
CA GLU A 23 -12.56 1.30 5.83
C GLU A 23 -12.32 1.65 4.36
N GLU A 24 -11.39 2.56 4.09
CA GLU A 24 -10.99 2.90 2.72
C GLU A 24 -10.40 1.68 1.99
N LEU A 25 -9.46 0.97 2.62
CA LEU A 25 -8.84 -0.21 2.02
C LEU A 25 -9.84 -1.36 1.82
N SER A 26 -10.83 -1.50 2.70
CA SER A 26 -11.93 -2.47 2.51
C SER A 26 -12.78 -2.12 1.28
N TYR A 27 -13.09 -0.84 1.07
CA TYR A 27 -13.81 -0.40 -0.12
C TYR A 27 -13.05 -0.78 -1.41
N TRP A 28 -11.73 -0.54 -1.43
CA TRP A 28 -10.90 -0.91 -2.58
C TRP A 28 -10.86 -2.42 -2.82
N GLN A 29 -10.87 -3.24 -1.77
CA GLN A 29 -10.99 -4.70 -1.90
C GLN A 29 -12.34 -5.13 -2.48
N ASP A 30 -13.41 -4.50 -2.04
CA ASP A 30 -14.77 -4.84 -2.45
C ASP A 30 -15.01 -4.59 -3.95
N ILE A 31 -14.44 -3.50 -4.50
CA ILE A 31 -14.61 -3.15 -5.91
C ILE A 31 -13.51 -3.72 -6.82
N PHE A 32 -12.47 -4.35 -6.26
CA PHE A 32 -11.27 -4.73 -7.02
C PHE A 32 -11.57 -5.66 -8.21
N THR A 33 -12.45 -6.63 -8.00
CA THR A 33 -12.82 -7.61 -9.06
C THR A 33 -13.66 -7.00 -10.17
N ASP A 34 -14.25 -5.84 -9.91
CA ASP A 34 -15.07 -5.10 -10.89
C ASP A 34 -14.23 -4.12 -11.72
N LEU A 35 -12.99 -3.85 -11.30
CA LEU A 35 -12.04 -3.03 -12.04
C LEU A 35 -11.51 -3.76 -13.28
N THR A 36 -11.17 -3.00 -14.32
CA THR A 36 -10.42 -3.54 -15.46
C THR A 36 -9.00 -3.93 -15.05
N ALA A 37 -8.34 -4.80 -15.82
CA ALA A 37 -6.96 -5.22 -15.54
C ALA A 37 -5.99 -4.03 -15.38
N ALA A 38 -6.14 -2.98 -16.19
CA ALA A 38 -5.30 -1.78 -16.10
C ALA A 38 -5.56 -0.98 -14.81
N GLU A 39 -6.81 -0.91 -14.36
CA GLU A 39 -7.18 -0.26 -13.11
C GLU A 39 -6.71 -1.06 -11.88
N GLN A 40 -6.83 -2.38 -11.95
CA GLN A 40 -6.28 -3.29 -10.92
C GLN A 40 -4.77 -3.10 -10.79
N GLU A 41 -4.02 -3.12 -11.90
CA GLU A 41 -2.57 -2.86 -11.87
C GLU A 41 -2.23 -1.49 -11.32
N LYS A 42 -2.99 -0.45 -11.70
CA LYS A 42 -2.79 0.91 -11.20
C LYS A 42 -3.02 1.00 -9.69
N LEU A 43 -4.08 0.39 -9.17
CA LEU A 43 -4.37 0.35 -7.75
C LEU A 43 -3.27 -0.40 -6.99
N LEU A 44 -2.89 -1.60 -7.45
CA LEU A 44 -1.79 -2.36 -6.84
C LEU A 44 -0.47 -1.56 -6.85
N ALA A 45 -0.14 -0.90 -7.95
CA ALA A 45 1.04 -0.04 -8.02
C ALA A 45 1.00 1.11 -7.01
N GLY A 46 -0.16 1.75 -6.83
CA GLY A 46 -0.36 2.80 -5.83
C GLY A 46 -0.15 2.29 -4.40
N LEU A 47 -0.83 1.20 -4.04
CA LEU A 47 -0.72 0.58 -2.71
C LEU A 47 0.71 0.12 -2.40
N ARG A 48 1.44 -0.43 -3.40
CA ARG A 48 2.86 -0.78 -3.25
C ARG A 48 3.74 0.46 -3.01
N GLN A 49 3.48 1.57 -3.70
CA GLN A 49 4.24 2.81 -3.53
C GLN A 49 4.02 3.43 -2.15
N GLU A 50 2.78 3.42 -1.69
CA GLU A 50 2.39 3.92 -0.38
C GLU A 50 3.03 3.10 0.74
N LEU A 51 2.93 1.76 0.67
CA LEU A 51 3.59 0.87 1.61
C LEU A 51 5.10 1.11 1.66
N ALA A 52 5.76 1.21 0.50
CA ALA A 52 7.19 1.49 0.42
C ALA A 52 7.56 2.89 0.95
N ALA A 53 6.64 3.86 0.94
CA ALA A 53 6.86 5.16 1.57
C ALA A 53 6.78 5.05 3.10
N LEU A 54 5.79 4.33 3.62
CA LEU A 54 5.61 4.10 5.06
C LEU A 54 6.78 3.31 5.66
N GLU A 55 7.21 2.22 5.01
CA GLU A 55 8.35 1.40 5.45
C GLU A 55 9.67 2.21 5.51
N ARG A 56 9.85 3.19 4.61
CA ARG A 56 10.99 4.11 4.63
C ARG A 56 10.93 5.12 5.77
N LEU A 57 9.74 5.55 6.19
CA LEU A 57 9.57 6.44 7.33
C LEU A 57 9.85 5.73 8.65
N GLU A 58 9.56 4.43 8.73
CA GLU A 58 9.82 3.59 9.90
C GLU A 58 11.27 3.11 10.01
N SER A 59 12.04 3.16 8.91
CA SER A 59 13.45 2.83 8.86
C SER A 59 14.30 4.11 8.73
N PRO A 60 14.65 4.79 9.85
CA PRO A 60 15.34 6.07 9.82
C PRO A 60 16.84 5.88 9.51
N ASP A 61 17.19 5.49 8.29
CA ASP A 61 18.57 5.50 7.80
C ASP A 61 18.81 6.52 6.66
N ASP A 62 17.77 7.21 6.19
CA ASP A 62 17.88 8.23 5.11
C ASP A 62 17.70 9.68 5.60
N ALA A 63 17.99 9.96 6.88
CA ALA A 63 17.99 11.32 7.44
C ALA A 63 19.38 11.75 7.91
N GLN A 64 20.38 11.77 7.02
CA GLN A 64 21.50 12.73 7.12
C GLN A 64 22.44 12.72 5.91
N PRO A 65 22.64 13.88 5.27
CA PRO A 65 23.99 14.36 5.05
C PRO A 65 24.27 15.40 6.14
N LYS A 66 25.03 14.99 7.16
CA LYS A 66 25.79 15.94 7.98
C LYS A 66 26.77 16.64 7.05
N GLN A 67 26.41 17.80 6.53
CA GLN A 67 27.39 18.73 5.98
C GLN A 67 27.71 19.79 7.03
N THR A 68 28.87 19.61 7.65
CA THR A 68 29.71 20.65 8.30
C THR A 68 31.11 20.04 8.38
N PRO A 69 32.20 20.79 8.16
CA PRO A 69 32.40 22.22 8.38
C PRO A 69 32.41 23.11 7.13
#